data_AF-A0A9D2WLY6-F1
#
_entry.id   AF-A0A9D2WLY6-F1
#
_cell.length_a   1.000
_cell.length_b   1.000
_cell.length_c   1.000
_cell.angle_alpha   90.00
_cell.angle_beta   90.00
_cell.angle_gamma   90.00
#
_symmetry.space_group_name_H-M   'P 1'
#
loop_
_entity.id
_entity.type
_entity.pdbx_description
1 polymer ?
#
loop_
_entity_poly.entity_id
_entity_poly.type
_entity_poly.pdbx_seq_one_letter_code
_entity_poly.pdbx_strand_id
1 'polypeptide(L)'
;MKKKLYIKYNEDDILEIVTEYLAKEHGFEEFNSRAQLLGTPGVDIRVVAVIGESKDDSVNDVNLNEMDLKTEYNGPHSKARYINPTKFANMKIEDC
;
A
#
# COMPACT_ATOMS: atom_id res chain seq x y z
N MET A 1 4.86 15.68 -29.90
CA MET A 1 5.86 15.24 -28.92
C MET A 1 5.43 15.73 -27.54
N LYS A 2 5.17 14.84 -26.57
CA LYS A 2 4.78 15.29 -25.22
C LYS A 2 6.02 15.89 -24.53
N LYS A 3 5.86 17.06 -23.91
CA LYS A 3 6.94 17.71 -23.13
C LYS A 3 7.11 16.98 -21.78
N LYS A 4 8.30 17.10 -21.17
CA LYS A 4 8.55 16.62 -19.81
C LYS A 4 7.63 17.36 -18.83
N LEU A 5 7.09 16.63 -17.84
CA LEU A 5 6.24 17.16 -16.78
C LEU A 5 7.00 17.05 -15.45
N TYR A 6 6.97 18.12 -14.67
CA TYR A 6 7.52 18.14 -13.31
C TYR A 6 6.35 18.22 -12.34
N ILE A 7 6.32 17.32 -11.36
CA ILE A 7 5.29 17.26 -10.33
C ILE A 7 5.98 17.10 -8.97
N LYS A 8 5.41 17.75 -7.96
CA LYS A 8 5.83 17.63 -6.56
C LYS A 8 4.57 17.44 -5.73
N TYR A 9 4.50 16.30 -5.05
CA TYR A 9 3.38 15.96 -4.17
C TYR A 9 3.82 16.05 -2.71
N ASN A 10 2.91 16.51 -1.86
CA ASN A 10 3.04 16.34 -0.41
C ASN A 10 2.49 14.96 0.00
N GLU A 11 2.44 14.68 1.30
CA GLU A 11 1.91 13.41 1.82
C GLU A 11 0.42 13.21 1.49
N ASP A 12 -0.40 14.23 1.70
CA ASP A 12 -1.85 14.16 1.45
C ASP A 12 -2.14 13.85 -0.03
N ASP A 13 -1.46 14.53 -0.95
CA ASP A 13 -1.54 14.29 -2.40
C ASP A 13 -1.21 12.82 -2.73
N ILE A 14 -0.16 12.27 -2.10
CA ILE A 14 0.25 10.87 -2.33
C ILE A 14 -0.83 9.92 -1.81
N LEU A 15 -1.34 10.15 -0.61
CA LEU A 15 -2.32 9.27 0.03
C LEU A 15 -3.67 9.31 -0.69
N GLU A 16 -4.13 10.48 -1.15
CA GLU A 16 -5.33 10.63 -1.97
C GLU A 16 -5.21 9.81 -3.26
N ILE A 17 -4.15 10.06 -4.04
CA ILE A 17 -3.93 9.36 -5.33
C ILE A 17 -3.85 7.84 -5.12
N VAL A 18 -3.14 7.37 -4.10
CA VAL A 18 -2.98 5.94 -3.83
C VAL A 18 -4.29 5.32 -3.39
N THR A 19 -5.06 5.97 -2.52
CA THR A 19 -6.34 5.41 -2.03
C THR A 19 -7.41 5.42 -3.11
N GLU A 20 -7.50 6.45 -3.95
CA GLU A 20 -8.37 6.47 -5.13
C GLU A 20 -8.03 5.36 -6.11
N TYR A 21 -6.73 5.16 -6.40
CA TYR A 21 -6.27 4.07 -7.24
C TYR A 21 -6.69 2.72 -6.67
N LEU A 22 -6.42 2.47 -5.39
CA LEU A 22 -6.75 1.21 -4.73
C LEU A 22 -8.27 0.97 -4.67
N ALA A 23 -9.06 2.00 -4.38
CA ALA A 23 -10.52 1.92 -4.35
C ALA A 23 -11.07 1.50 -5.72
N LYS A 24 -10.58 2.16 -6.79
CA LYS A 24 -10.95 1.83 -8.17
C LYS A 24 -10.54 0.41 -8.56
N GLU A 25 -9.33 -0.02 -8.22
CA GLU A 25 -8.85 -1.38 -8.54
C GLU A 25 -9.67 -2.48 -7.84
N HIS A 26 -10.28 -2.17 -6.68
CA HIS A 26 -11.11 -3.11 -5.92
C HIS A 26 -12.61 -2.91 -6.13
N GLY A 27 -13.02 -2.02 -7.05
CA GLY A 27 -14.40 -1.85 -7.46
C GLY A 27 -15.28 -1.03 -6.51
N PHE A 28 -14.67 -0.19 -5.66
CA PHE A 28 -15.44 0.77 -4.85
C PHE A 28 -15.82 1.98 -5.69
N GLU A 29 -17.12 2.30 -5.76
CA GLU A 29 -17.63 3.49 -6.46
C GLU A 29 -17.57 4.73 -5.57
N GLU A 30 -18.09 4.62 -4.34
CA GLU A 30 -17.95 5.60 -3.28
C GLU A 30 -17.27 4.92 -2.09
N PHE A 31 -16.19 5.49 -1.57
CA PHE A 31 -15.40 4.84 -0.54
C PHE A 31 -15.10 5.76 0.63
N ASN A 32 -14.87 5.14 1.78
CA ASN A 32 -14.18 5.74 2.90
C ASN A 32 -12.80 5.07 3.00
N SER A 33 -11.76 5.84 3.30
CA SER A 33 -10.40 5.31 3.43
C SER A 33 -9.67 5.92 4.61
N ARG A 34 -8.78 5.12 5.19
CA ARG A 34 -7.78 5.58 6.14
C ARG A 34 -6.43 5.05 5.67
N ALA A 35 -5.48 5.94 5.45
CA ALA A 35 -4.15 5.57 4.98
C ALA A 35 -3.04 6.36 5.69
N GLN A 36 -1.85 5.78 5.74
CA GLN A 36 -0.68 6.40 6.34
C GLN A 36 0.60 5.95 5.63
N LEU A 37 1.54 6.88 5.45
CA LEU A 37 2.91 6.56 5.05
C LEU A 37 3.73 6.13 6.27
N LEU A 38 4.38 4.98 6.17
CA LEU A 38 5.25 4.40 7.18
C LEU A 38 6.63 4.09 6.59
N GLY A 39 7.60 3.85 7.48
CA GLY A 39 8.98 3.55 7.11
C GLY A 39 9.80 4.78 6.73
N THR A 40 10.94 4.54 6.10
CA THR A 40 11.91 5.57 5.71
C THR A 40 12.02 5.66 4.18
N PRO A 41 11.94 6.87 3.59
CA PRO A 41 12.14 7.07 2.16
C PRO A 41 13.47 6.46 1.67
N GLY A 42 13.39 5.65 0.61
CA GLY A 42 14.55 4.98 0.02
C GLY A 42 15.04 3.72 0.75
N VAL A 43 14.39 3.32 1.85
CA VAL A 43 14.74 2.10 2.60
C VAL A 43 13.57 1.12 2.60
N ASP A 44 12.46 1.49 3.25
CA ASP A 44 11.32 0.62 3.51
C ASP A 44 9.99 1.38 3.53
N ILE A 45 9.93 2.50 2.80
CA ILE A 45 8.72 3.31 2.66
C ILE A 45 7.57 2.46 2.14
N ARG A 46 6.41 2.58 2.80
CA ARG A 46 5.20 1.85 2.46
C ARG A 46 3.96 2.64 2.84
N VAL A 47 2.87 2.37 2.13
CA VAL A 47 1.54 2.85 2.47
C VAL A 47 0.78 1.70 3.11
N VAL A 48 0.20 1.95 4.28
CA VAL A 48 -0.82 1.07 4.87
C VAL A 48 -2.14 1.78 4.74
N ALA A 49 -3.08 1.14 4.05
CA ALA A 49 -4.39 1.69 3.76
C ALA A 49 -5.49 0.67 4.05
N VAL A 50 -6.61 1.18 4.54
CA VAL A 50 -7.88 0.47 4.64
C VAL A 50 -8.89 1.22 3.80
N ILE A 51 -9.64 0.47 3.00
CA ILE A 51 -10.67 0.99 2.11
C ILE A 51 -11.93 0.21 2.40
N GLY A 52 -13.02 0.94 2.64
CA GLY A 52 -14.35 0.40 2.79
C GLY A 52 -15.34 1.22 1.99
N GLU A 53 -16.60 0.79 2.02
CA GLU A 53 -17.72 1.54 1.44
C GLU A 53 -17.83 2.94 2.08
N SER A 54 -18.39 3.91 1.36
CA SER A 54 -18.51 5.30 1.85
C SER A 54 -19.23 5.44 3.20
N LYS A 55 -20.10 4.48 3.55
CA LYS A 55 -20.87 4.44 4.80
C LYS A 55 -20.22 3.60 5.89
N ASP A 56 -19.07 2.99 5.62
CA ASP A 56 -18.34 2.21 6.61
C ASP A 56 -17.47 3.13 7.46
N ASP A 57 -18.04 3.61 8.56
CA ASP A 57 -17.34 4.45 9.52
C ASP A 57 -16.26 3.67 10.29
N SER A 58 -16.30 2.34 10.32
CA SER A 58 -15.33 1.52 11.06
C SER A 58 -13.93 1.60 10.47
N VAL A 59 -13.81 2.02 9.20
CA VAL A 59 -12.53 2.34 8.54
C VAL A 59 -11.73 3.36 9.36
N ASN A 60 -12.42 4.31 10.00
CA ASN A 60 -11.78 5.37 10.79
C ASN A 60 -11.19 4.84 12.10
N ASP A 61 -11.66 3.70 12.61
CA ASP A 61 -11.21 3.14 13.89
C ASP A 61 -10.00 2.20 13.74
N VAL A 62 -9.59 1.90 12.51
CA VAL A 62 -8.50 0.95 12.27
C VAL A 62 -7.14 1.54 12.67
N ASN A 63 -6.42 0.81 13.53
CA ASN A 63 -5.04 1.11 13.90
C ASN A 63 -4.07 0.66 12.80
N LEU A 64 -3.64 1.60 11.95
CA LEU A 64 -2.77 1.31 10.81
C LEU A 64 -1.37 0.80 11.21
N ASN A 65 -0.84 1.18 12.38
CA ASN A 65 0.44 0.64 12.86
C ASN A 65 0.33 -0.84 13.23
N GLU A 66 -0.81 -1.27 13.79
CA GLU A 66 -1.03 -2.68 14.05
C GLU A 66 -1.25 -3.48 12.76
N MET A 67 -1.94 -2.88 11.79
CA MET A 67 -2.14 -3.51 10.48
C MET A 67 -0.81 -3.73 9.76
N ASP A 68 0.10 -2.76 9.83
CA ASP A 68 1.46 -2.87 9.29
C ASP A 68 2.20 -4.10 9.82
N LEU A 69 2.13 -4.33 11.13
CA LEU A 69 2.81 -5.46 11.78
C LEU A 69 2.19 -6.83 11.46
N LYS A 70 0.89 -6.85 11.11
CA LYS A 70 0.12 -8.08 10.90
C LYS A 70 -0.04 -8.45 9.42
N THR A 71 0.25 -7.54 8.51
CA THR A 71 -0.08 -7.67 7.08
C THR A 71 1.18 -7.75 6.23
N GLU A 72 1.30 -8.83 5.46
CA GLU A 72 2.34 -8.94 4.43
C GLU A 72 2.03 -8.05 3.22
N TYR A 73 3.07 -7.69 2.45
CA TYR A 73 2.90 -6.89 1.23
C TYR A 73 1.95 -7.56 0.22
N ASN A 74 0.79 -6.96 0.00
CA ASN A 74 -0.31 -7.53 -0.79
C ASN A 74 -0.79 -6.62 -1.94
N GLY A 75 -0.06 -5.55 -2.26
CA GLY A 75 -0.42 -4.64 -3.35
C GLY A 75 -0.35 -5.27 -4.75
N PRO A 76 -0.95 -4.63 -5.77
CA PRO A 76 -1.03 -5.17 -7.15
C PRO A 76 0.32 -5.53 -7.78
N HIS A 77 1.38 -4.84 -7.35
CA HIS A 77 2.76 -5.05 -7.81
C HIS A 77 3.64 -5.79 -6.79
N SER A 78 3.10 -6.24 -5.66
CA SER A 78 3.88 -6.89 -4.58
C SER A 78 4.49 -8.24 -4.99
N LYS A 79 4.06 -8.81 -6.13
CA LYS A 79 4.67 -10.02 -6.72
C LYS A 79 6.13 -9.81 -7.15
N ALA A 80 6.65 -8.58 -7.18
CA ALA A 80 8.07 -8.29 -7.33
C ALA A 80 8.81 -8.29 -5.97
N ARG A 81 8.92 -9.47 -5.36
CA ARG A 81 9.91 -9.89 -4.33
C ARG A 81 10.15 -8.96 -3.12
N TYR A 82 9.56 -9.33 -1.99
CA TYR A 82 10.34 -9.45 -0.74
C TYR A 82 10.41 -10.92 -0.36
N ILE A 83 11.54 -11.57 -0.63
CA ILE A 83 11.84 -12.85 0.01
C ILE A 83 12.65 -12.47 1.23
N ASN A 84 12.06 -12.67 2.40
CA ASN A 84 12.74 -12.54 3.67
C ASN A 84 14.09 -13.31 3.61
N PRO A 85 15.25 -12.68 3.93
CA PRO A 85 16.56 -13.33 3.84
C PRO A 85 16.63 -14.66 4.60
N THR A 86 15.92 -14.74 5.72
CA THR A 86 15.83 -15.94 6.56
C THR A 86 14.98 -17.04 5.90
N LYS A 87 14.03 -16.66 5.04
CA LYS A 87 13.21 -17.59 4.24
C LYS A 87 13.97 -18.07 3.00
N PHE A 88 14.78 -17.20 2.39
CA PHE A 88 15.72 -17.54 1.31
C PHE A 88 16.75 -18.58 1.75
N ALA A 89 17.31 -18.44 2.96
CA ALA A 89 18.29 -19.37 3.51
C ALA A 89 17.76 -20.80 3.72
N ASN A 90 16.43 -20.97 3.73
CA ASN A 90 15.74 -22.24 3.98
C ASN A 90 14.96 -22.76 2.77
N MET A 91 15.04 -22.10 1.62
CA MET A 91 14.33 -22.49 0.40
C MET A 91 15.10 -23.62 -0.30
N LYS A 92 14.44 -24.76 -0.55
CA LYS A 92 15.09 -25.89 -1.25
C LYS A 92 15.07 -25.62 -2.75
N ILE A 93 16.10 -26.11 -3.45
CA ILE A 93 16.30 -25.89 -4.90
C ILE A 93 15.13 -26.46 -5.74
N GLU A 94 14.35 -27.38 -5.16
CA GLU A 94 13.19 -28.03 -5.80
C GLU A 94 11.94 -27.14 -5.87
N ASP A 95 11.91 -26.00 -5.16
CA ASP A 95 10.78 -25.07 -5.11
C ASP A 95 10.89 -23.92 -6.14
N CYS A 96 11.75 -24.08 -7.16
CA CYS A 96 11.96 -23.15 -8.28
C CYS A 96 11.25 -23.59 -9.57
#